data_AF-A0A6A4F2Z0-F1
#
_entry.id   AF-A0A6A4F2Z0-F1
#
_cell.length_a   1.000
_cell.length_b   1.000
_cell.length_c   1.000
_cell.angle_alpha   90.00
_cell.angle_beta   90.00
_cell.angle_gamma   90.00
#
_symmetry.space_group_name_H-M   'P 1'
#
loop_
_entity.id
_entity.type
_entity.pdbx_description
1 polymer ?
#
loop_
_entity_poly.entity_id
_entity_poly.type
_entity_poly.pdbx_seq_one_letter_code
_entity_poly.pdbx_strand_id
1 'polypeptide(L)'
;MAQGRVCAERARDKEQARQARYYDQNVRRRHVFKAGDRVWMYNPPRGPKATKFVHQWMGPMRIIEPAGYENFVLKREDKNGRAELIVAHVSFLVNYQSPVSLLPRIADDLAAQLEHEDSSTSTTDSSDKKAKSEYNYNDGRPELFTC
;
A
#
# COMPACT_ATOMS: atom_id res chain seq x y z
N MET A 1 1.15 -16.64 48.59
CA MET A 1 0.51 -16.38 47.27
C MET A 1 1.14 -15.23 46.47
N ALA A 2 2.36 -14.77 46.77
CA ALA A 2 2.97 -13.62 46.08
C ALA A 2 3.80 -13.97 44.83
N GLN A 3 4.40 -15.16 44.77
CA GLN A 3 5.31 -15.55 43.67
C GLN A 3 4.59 -15.73 42.32
N GLY A 4 3.35 -16.23 42.29
CA GLY A 4 2.59 -16.42 41.05
C GLY A 4 2.28 -15.11 40.31
N ARG A 5 1.98 -14.03 41.05
CA ARG A 5 1.77 -12.69 40.49
C ARG A 5 3.02 -12.14 39.82
N VAL A 6 4.17 -12.23 40.49
CA VAL A 6 5.46 -11.77 39.93
C VAL A 6 5.83 -12.55 38.66
N CYS A 7 5.56 -13.86 38.62
CA CYS A 7 5.78 -14.67 37.42
C CYS A 7 4.84 -14.28 36.28
N ALA A 8 3.55 -14.03 36.57
CA ALA A 8 2.56 -13.62 35.57
C ALA A 8 2.88 -12.22 34.98
N GLU A 9 3.31 -11.27 35.81
CA GLU A 9 3.72 -9.93 35.36
C GLU A 9 4.94 -10.00 34.45
N ARG A 10 5.98 -10.77 34.81
CA ARG A 10 7.16 -10.99 33.97
C ARG A 10 6.84 -11.65 32.63
N ALA A 11 5.87 -12.58 32.60
CA ALA A 11 5.43 -13.20 31.36
C ALA A 11 4.69 -12.21 30.47
N ARG A 12 3.81 -11.39 31.05
CA ARG A 12 3.09 -10.33 30.35
C ARG A 12 4.02 -9.29 29.76
N ASP A 13 5.01 -8.81 30.51
CA ASP A 13 5.93 -7.78 30.04
C ASP A 13 6.82 -8.30 28.90
N LYS A 14 7.21 -9.59 28.93
CA LYS A 14 7.91 -10.24 27.80
C LYS A 14 7.02 -10.33 26.56
N GLU A 15 5.76 -10.68 26.71
CA GLU A 15 4.82 -10.77 25.59
C GLU A 15 4.51 -9.38 25.01
N GLN A 16 4.32 -8.37 25.86
CA GLN A 16 4.16 -6.98 25.43
C GLN A 16 5.40 -6.46 24.70
N ALA A 17 6.60 -6.76 25.20
CA ALA A 17 7.84 -6.38 24.52
C ALA A 17 7.99 -7.10 23.16
N ARG A 18 7.53 -8.35 23.04
CA ARG A 18 7.50 -9.08 21.78
C ARG A 18 6.51 -8.45 20.80
N GLN A 19 5.29 -8.14 21.25
CA GLN A 19 4.26 -7.51 20.43
C GLN A 19 4.67 -6.10 19.98
N ALA A 20 5.21 -5.28 20.88
CA ALA A 20 5.72 -3.95 20.57
C ALA A 20 6.80 -4.02 19.47
N ARG A 21 7.76 -4.95 19.60
CA ARG A 21 8.75 -5.16 18.53
C ARG A 21 8.12 -5.51 17.20
N TYR A 22 7.06 -6.32 17.18
CA TYR A 22 6.42 -6.74 15.92
C TYR A 22 5.65 -5.59 15.26
N TYR A 23 4.87 -4.82 16.03
CA TYR A 23 4.08 -3.71 15.48
C TYR A 23 4.91 -2.44 15.22
N ASP A 24 5.93 -2.18 16.03
CA ASP A 24 6.79 -0.98 15.90
C ASP A 24 7.86 -1.12 14.79
N GLN A 25 8.12 -2.35 14.31
CA GLN A 25 9.14 -2.63 13.30
C GLN A 25 8.95 -1.86 11.99
N ASN A 26 7.72 -1.46 11.68
CA ASN A 26 7.35 -0.79 10.42
C ASN A 26 6.99 0.70 10.58
N VAL A 27 7.22 1.30 11.74
CA VAL A 27 7.13 2.77 11.91
C VAL A 27 8.37 3.44 11.32
N ARG A 28 8.64 3.18 10.03
CA ARG A 28 9.55 4.01 9.24
C ARG A 28 9.10 5.46 9.41
N ARG A 29 10.03 6.40 9.51
CA ARG A 29 9.73 7.84 9.42
C ARG A 29 9.03 8.08 8.08
N ARG A 30 7.70 8.05 8.08
CA ARG A 30 6.90 8.27 6.88
C ARG A 30 7.12 9.70 6.46
N HIS A 31 7.51 9.89 5.20
CA HIS A 31 7.55 11.23 4.64
C HIS A 31 6.13 11.77 4.57
N VAL A 32 5.91 12.94 5.15
CA VAL A 32 4.63 13.66 5.04
C VAL A 32 4.66 14.40 3.71
N PHE A 33 3.92 13.88 2.74
CA PHE A 33 3.77 14.51 1.44
C PHE A 33 2.62 15.52 1.43
N LYS A 34 2.73 16.54 0.59
CA LYS A 34 1.71 17.56 0.40
C LYS A 34 1.34 17.67 -1.08
N ALA A 35 0.14 18.22 -1.32
CA ALA A 35 -0.26 18.62 -2.66
C ALA A 35 0.79 19.57 -3.27
N GLY A 36 1.22 19.26 -4.48
CA GLY A 36 2.25 19.99 -5.22
C GLY A 36 3.64 19.36 -5.21
N ASP A 37 3.93 18.42 -4.30
CA ASP A 37 5.24 17.77 -4.22
C ASP A 37 5.52 16.87 -5.44
N ARG A 38 6.80 16.76 -5.81
CA ARG A 38 7.29 15.83 -6.83
C ARG A 38 7.74 14.53 -6.19
N VAL A 39 7.29 13.41 -6.76
CA VAL A 39 7.56 12.07 -6.26
C VAL A 39 7.90 11.11 -7.39
N TRP A 40 8.69 10.09 -7.06
CA TRP A 40 8.80 8.85 -7.82
C TRP A 40 7.74 7.87 -7.32
N MET A 41 7.07 7.20 -8.24
CA MET A 41 6.09 6.16 -7.90
C MET A 41 6.66 4.78 -8.20
N TYR A 42 6.66 3.91 -7.19
CA TYR A 42 7.04 2.51 -7.32
C TYR A 42 5.93 1.71 -8.01
N ASN A 43 6.28 1.01 -9.08
CA ASN A 43 5.39 0.14 -9.83
C ASN A 43 5.89 -1.32 -9.74
N PRO A 44 5.44 -2.09 -8.73
CA PRO A 44 5.86 -3.48 -8.59
C PRO A 44 5.39 -4.30 -9.80
N PRO A 45 6.21 -5.23 -10.32
CA PRO A 45 5.81 -6.10 -11.42
C PRO A 45 4.68 -7.04 -10.97
N ARG A 46 3.45 -6.78 -11.42
CA ARG A 46 2.28 -7.58 -11.01
C ARG A 46 1.94 -8.69 -11.98
N GLY A 47 2.04 -9.94 -11.49
CA GLY A 47 1.47 -11.13 -12.12
C GLY A 47 2.42 -11.89 -13.06
N PRO A 48 2.03 -13.09 -13.50
CA PRO A 48 2.88 -14.00 -14.27
C PRO A 48 3.23 -13.50 -15.67
N LYS A 49 2.51 -12.50 -16.18
CA LYS A 49 2.76 -11.84 -17.48
C LYS A 49 3.48 -10.50 -17.35
N ALA A 50 3.86 -10.08 -16.14
CA ALA A 50 4.69 -8.89 -15.96
C ALA A 50 6.06 -9.17 -16.58
N THR A 51 6.33 -8.57 -17.73
CA THR A 51 7.64 -8.66 -18.37
C THR A 51 8.66 -7.91 -17.51
N LYS A 52 9.82 -8.51 -17.28
CA LYS A 52 10.96 -7.94 -16.53
C LYS A 52 11.40 -6.54 -17.00
N PHE A 53 10.93 -6.10 -18.17
CA PHE A 53 11.23 -4.83 -18.80
C PHE A 53 10.26 -3.69 -18.43
N VAL A 54 9.26 -3.94 -17.56
CA VAL A 54 8.46 -2.84 -17.00
C VAL A 54 9.34 -1.99 -16.10
N HIS A 55 9.36 -0.68 -16.35
CA HIS A 55 10.12 0.26 -15.53
C HIS A 55 9.51 0.31 -14.13
N GLN A 56 10.31 -0.10 -13.15
CA GLN A 56 9.91 -0.25 -11.76
C GLN A 56 9.64 1.09 -11.07
N TRP A 57 10.22 2.18 -11.59
CA TRP A 57 10.01 3.54 -11.12
C TRP A 57 9.36 4.39 -12.20
N MET A 58 8.26 5.07 -11.86
CA MET A 58 7.60 6.03 -12.75
C MET A 58 8.02 7.46 -12.41
N GLY A 59 8.52 8.14 -13.45
CA GLY A 59 9.13 9.47 -13.42
C GLY A 59 8.17 10.64 -13.33
N PRO A 60 8.72 11.84 -13.07
CA PRO A 60 8.28 12.78 -12.05
C PRO A 60 6.76 12.92 -12.02
N MET A 61 6.21 12.42 -10.92
CA MET A 61 4.80 12.53 -10.62
C MET A 61 4.61 13.72 -9.69
N ARG A 62 3.59 14.53 -9.94
CA ARG A 62 3.19 15.62 -9.06
C ARG A 62 1.95 15.24 -8.30
N ILE A 63 1.98 15.39 -6.98
CA ILE A 63 0.78 15.19 -6.15
C ILE A 63 -0.20 16.32 -6.45
N ILE A 64 -1.42 15.98 -6.85
CA ILE A 64 -2.51 16.95 -7.04
C ILE A 64 -3.25 17.15 -5.73
N GLU A 65 -3.80 16.06 -5.20
CA GLU A 65 -4.70 16.11 -4.05
C GLU A 65 -4.67 14.78 -3.27
N PRO A 66 -5.00 14.81 -1.97
CA PRO A 66 -5.24 13.60 -1.20
C PRO A 66 -6.53 12.92 -1.63
N ALA A 67 -6.49 11.60 -1.83
CA ALA A 67 -7.64 10.76 -2.17
C ALA A 67 -8.24 10.03 -0.95
N GLY A 68 -7.73 10.31 0.27
CA GLY A 68 -8.15 9.67 1.52
C GLY A 68 -7.36 8.39 1.85
N TYR A 69 -7.38 7.97 3.12
CA TYR A 69 -6.66 6.78 3.63
C TYR A 69 -5.19 6.70 3.18
N GLU A 70 -4.46 7.82 3.30
CA GLU A 70 -3.05 7.95 2.86
C GLU A 70 -2.79 7.72 1.36
N ASN A 71 -3.85 7.77 0.52
CA ASN A 71 -3.74 7.77 -0.93
C ASN A 71 -3.66 9.19 -1.48
N PHE A 72 -2.93 9.35 -2.58
CA PHE A 72 -2.78 10.60 -3.31
C PHE A 72 -3.11 10.41 -4.79
N VAL A 73 -3.73 11.42 -5.39
CA VAL A 73 -3.87 11.55 -6.85
C VAL A 73 -2.59 12.18 -7.38
N LEU A 74 -1.96 11.48 -8.32
CA LEU A 74 -0.71 11.86 -8.95
C LEU A 74 -0.92 12.20 -10.42
N LYS A 75 -0.21 13.23 -10.89
CA LYS A 75 -0.13 13.62 -12.31
C LYS A 75 1.25 13.36 -12.86
N ARG A 76 1.34 12.75 -14.03
CA ARG A 76 2.62 12.61 -14.73
C ARG A 76 3.10 13.93 -15.35
N GLU A 77 4.36 14.31 -15.12
CA GLU A 77 4.98 15.53 -15.67
C GLU A 77 5.73 15.27 -16.99
N ASP A 78 6.23 14.05 -17.21
CA ASP A 78 7.15 13.70 -18.32
C ASP A 78 6.59 13.83 -19.75
N LYS A 79 5.27 13.84 -19.93
CA LYS A 79 4.66 13.83 -21.27
C LYS A 79 3.80 15.07 -21.47
N ASN A 80 4.12 15.86 -22.50
CA ASN A 80 3.27 16.94 -23.05
C ASN A 80 1.95 16.41 -23.69
N GLY A 81 1.56 15.16 -23.41
CA GLY A 81 0.35 14.52 -23.90
C GLY A 81 -0.79 14.54 -22.87
N ARG A 82 -1.73 13.60 -22.99
CA ARG A 82 -2.83 13.44 -22.02
C ARG A 82 -2.25 13.27 -20.61
N ALA A 83 -2.70 14.11 -19.68
CA ALA A 83 -2.36 13.99 -18.28
C ALA A 83 -2.94 12.68 -17.73
N GLU A 84 -2.08 11.69 -17.51
CA GLU A 84 -2.44 10.46 -16.80
C GLU A 84 -2.53 10.78 -15.31
N LEU A 85 -3.72 10.55 -14.75
CA LEU A 85 -3.99 10.61 -13.32
C LEU A 85 -3.89 9.20 -12.73
N ILE A 86 -3.11 9.05 -11.67
CA ILE A 86 -2.90 7.76 -11.00
C ILE A 86 -3.15 7.95 -9.51
N VAL A 87 -3.90 7.04 -8.89
CA VAL A 87 -4.06 7.01 -7.43
C VAL A 87 -3.05 6.03 -6.85
N ALA A 88 -2.26 6.48 -5.89
CA ALA A 88 -1.25 5.66 -5.24
C ALA A 88 -1.19 5.91 -3.72
N HIS A 89 -0.94 4.83 -2.97
CA HIS A 89 -0.74 4.88 -1.53
C HIS A 89 0.65 5.46 -1.19
N VAL A 90 0.76 6.17 -0.07
CA VAL A 90 2.01 6.80 0.39
C VAL A 90 3.21 5.84 0.44
N SER A 91 2.98 4.56 0.75
CA SER A 91 4.03 3.53 0.81
C SER A 91 4.77 3.34 -0.51
N PHE A 92 4.11 3.63 -1.65
CA PHE A 92 4.72 3.49 -2.97
C PHE A 92 5.41 4.76 -3.47
N LEU A 93 5.44 5.82 -2.66
CA LEU A 93 5.97 7.12 -3.04
C LEU A 93 7.34 7.36 -2.44
N VAL A 94 8.24 7.88 -3.27
CA VAL A 94 9.58 8.31 -2.86
C VAL A 94 9.77 9.77 -3.26
N ASN A 95 10.43 10.56 -2.41
CA ASN A 95 10.73 11.95 -2.73
C ASN A 95 11.58 12.03 -4.02
N TYR A 96 11.21 12.93 -4.94
CA TYR A 96 11.93 13.16 -6.19
C TYR A 96 13.41 13.50 -6.01
N GLN A 97 13.76 14.15 -4.89
CA GLN A 97 15.13 14.56 -4.56
C GLN A 97 16.01 13.41 -4.07
N SER A 98 15.46 12.21 -3.89
CA SER A 98 16.24 11.04 -3.48
C SER A 98 17.27 10.71 -4.56
N PRO A 99 18.54 10.44 -4.20
CA PRO A 99 19.55 10.07 -5.19
C PRO A 99 19.14 8.79 -5.91
N VAL A 100 19.26 8.80 -7.24
CA VAL A 100 18.84 7.69 -8.12
C VAL A 100 19.51 6.36 -7.75
N SER A 101 20.73 6.41 -7.21
CA SER A 101 21.47 5.24 -6.74
C SER A 101 20.80 4.50 -5.57
N LEU A 102 19.93 5.16 -4.80
CA LEU A 102 19.19 4.54 -3.69
C LEU A 102 17.87 3.91 -4.14
N LEU A 103 17.34 4.27 -5.31
CA LEU A 103 16.06 3.75 -5.79
C LEU A 103 16.00 2.22 -5.90
N PRO A 104 17.04 1.49 -6.35
CA PRO A 104 17.02 0.02 -6.36
C PRO A 104 16.88 -0.58 -4.95
N ARG A 105 17.63 -0.04 -3.98
CA ARG A 105 17.55 -0.51 -2.59
C ARG A 105 16.18 -0.23 -1.96
N ILE A 106 15.61 0.94 -2.24
CA ILE A 106 14.27 1.28 -1.77
C ILE A 106 13.24 0.34 -2.42
N ALA A 107 13.42 0.01 -3.70
CA ALA A 107 12.55 -0.94 -4.40
C ALA A 107 12.60 -2.33 -3.76
N ASP A 108 13.79 -2.83 -3.42
CA ASP A 108 13.97 -4.11 -2.74
C ASP A 108 13.30 -4.11 -1.35
N ASP A 109 13.51 -3.03 -0.58
CA ASP A 109 12.87 -2.86 0.72
C ASP A 109 11.34 -2.83 0.61
N LEU A 110 10.80 -2.12 -0.39
CA LEU A 110 9.36 -2.05 -0.64
C LEU A 110 8.81 -3.41 -1.12
N ALA A 111 9.55 -4.14 -1.95
CA ALA A 111 9.17 -5.47 -2.40
C ALA A 111 9.10 -6.46 -1.23
N ALA A 112 10.11 -6.46 -0.36
CA ALA A 112 10.13 -7.30 0.84
C ALA A 112 8.97 -6.97 1.80
N GLN A 113 8.60 -5.68 1.91
CA GLN A 113 7.44 -5.26 2.70
C GLN A 113 6.12 -5.80 2.13
N LEU A 114 5.96 -5.77 0.80
CA LEU A 114 4.77 -6.30 0.13
C LEU A 114 4.64 -7.82 0.29
N GLU A 115 5.74 -8.56 0.16
CA GLU A 115 5.74 -10.02 0.33
C GLU A 115 5.32 -10.44 1.75
N HIS A 116 5.73 -9.67 2.77
CA HIS A 116 5.31 -9.93 4.14
C HIS A 116 3.81 -9.71 4.35
N GLU A 117 3.25 -8.64 3.77
CA GLU A 117 1.82 -8.33 3.85
C GLU A 117 0.96 -9.40 3.16
N ASP A 118 1.34 -9.86 1.97
CA ASP A 118 0.66 -10.95 1.24
C ASP A 118 0.60 -12.24 2.06
N SER A 119 1.68 -12.58 2.77
CA SER A 119 1.70 -13.79 3.63
C SER A 119 0.75 -13.70 4.83
N SER A 120 0.54 -12.50 5.37
CA SER A 120 -0.26 -12.26 6.58
C SER A 120 -1.78 -12.28 6.35
N THR A 121 -2.24 -11.99 5.13
CA THR A 121 -3.67 -11.99 4.77
C THR A 121 -4.26 -13.40 4.61
N SER A 122 -3.43 -14.45 4.65
CA SER A 122 -3.85 -15.84 4.47
C SER A 122 -4.39 -16.54 5.74
N THR A 123 -4.39 -15.89 6.91
CA THR A 123 -4.76 -16.53 8.19
C THR A 123 -5.95 -15.96 8.94
N THR A 124 -6.78 -15.11 8.32
CA THR A 124 -8.09 -14.77 8.89
C THR A 124 -9.18 -14.82 7.83
N ASP A 125 -9.57 -16.02 7.40
CA ASP A 125 -10.94 -16.25 6.97
C ASP A 125 -11.31 -17.75 7.07
N SER A 126 -12.01 -18.10 8.15
CA SER A 126 -12.63 -19.41 8.33
C SER A 126 -13.82 -19.30 9.28
N SER A 127 -14.93 -18.75 8.77
CA SER A 127 -16.35 -19.08 9.07
C SER A 127 -17.18 -18.00 8.37
N ASP A 128 -17.78 -18.24 7.20
CA ASP A 128 -19.04 -18.97 7.12
C ASP A 128 -19.27 -19.56 5.71
N LYS A 129 -19.59 -20.86 5.66
CA LYS A 129 -20.18 -21.47 4.47
C LYS A 129 -21.67 -21.17 4.45
N LYS A 130 -22.14 -20.23 3.62
CA LYS A 130 -23.50 -20.36 3.06
C LYS A 130 -23.74 -19.54 1.79
N ALA A 131 -24.25 -20.27 0.79
CA ALA A 131 -25.08 -19.85 -0.33
C ALA A 131 -24.49 -18.94 -1.41
N LYS A 132 -24.34 -19.56 -2.58
CA LYS A 132 -24.39 -18.97 -3.92
C LYS A 132 -25.44 -17.85 -4.03
N SER A 133 -25.06 -16.69 -4.57
CA SER A 133 -25.91 -15.95 -5.51
C SER A 133 -25.04 -15.13 -6.45
N GLU A 134 -25.15 -15.51 -7.71
CA GLU A 134 -24.65 -14.93 -8.93
C GLU A 134 -25.16 -13.48 -9.10
N TYR A 135 -24.25 -12.49 -9.17
CA TYR A 135 -24.58 -11.16 -9.68
C TYR A 135 -23.82 -10.95 -10.98
N ASN A 136 -24.50 -11.21 -12.08
CA ASN A 136 -24.08 -10.80 -13.43
C ASN A 136 -24.33 -9.30 -13.57
N TYR A 137 -23.27 -8.52 -13.80
CA TYR A 137 -23.37 -7.12 -14.19
C TYR A 137 -23.17 -7.02 -15.69
N ASN A 138 -24.28 -7.02 -16.44
CA ASN A 138 -24.48 -6.59 -17.82
C ASN A 138 -26.02 -6.51 -17.96
N ASP A 139 -26.67 -5.51 -18.53
CA ASP A 139 -26.37 -4.67 -19.68
C ASP A 139 -27.37 -3.50 -19.70
N GLY A 140 -27.00 -2.39 -20.35
CA GLY A 140 -27.93 -1.59 -21.15
C GLY A 140 -29.00 -0.72 -20.46
N ARG A 141 -28.71 0.58 -20.37
CA ARG A 141 -29.63 1.75 -20.56
C ARG A 141 -30.86 1.50 -21.48
N PRO A 142 -31.87 2.40 -21.60
CA PRO A 142 -32.22 3.60 -20.82
C PRO A 142 -33.76 3.87 -20.63
N GLU A 143 -34.08 4.94 -19.88
CA GLU A 143 -35.35 5.75 -19.88
C GLU A 143 -36.63 5.04 -19.36
N LEU A 144 -37.60 5.65 -18.67
CA LEU A 144 -38.34 6.89 -18.91
C LEU A 144 -39.05 7.33 -17.61
N PHE A 145 -39.22 8.64 -17.46
CA PHE A 145 -40.33 9.43 -16.88
C PHE A 145 -41.43 8.80 -15.99
N THR A 146 -42.00 9.72 -15.18
CA THR A 146 -43.38 9.81 -14.64
C THR A 146 -43.74 8.90 -13.44
N CYS A 147 -44.33 9.36 -12.33
CA CYS A 147 -44.94 10.63 -11.90
C CYS A 147 -44.60 10.90 -10.43
#